data_AF-A0A814YAV3-F1
#
_entry.id   AF-A0A814YAV3-F1
#
_cell.length_a   1.000
_cell.length_b   1.000
_cell.length_c   1.000
_cell.angle_alpha   90.00
_cell.angle_beta   90.00
_cell.angle_gamma   90.00
#
_symmetry.space_group_name_H-M   'P 1'
#
loop_
_entity.id
_entity.type
_entity.pdbx_description
1 polymer ?
#
loop_
_entity_poly.entity_id
_entity_poly.type
_entity_poly.pdbx_seq_one_letter_code
_entity_poly.pdbx_strand_id
1 'polypeptide(L)'
;MSTSQALYIAPRHVYAGIISNKTNEPVLCTIYYSSKANNHLDESISVKLDSGGRACIPEREYQPTPEATFNCRKIVSRIDVQANEQSFSLEQPFDGVTCPVTEWKFDIHNEHIASINPNVQA
;
A
#
# COMPACT_ATOMS: atom_id res chain seq x y z
N MET A 1 -10.04 14.52 -38.76
CA MET A 1 -9.67 13.28 -38.04
C MET A 1 -9.10 13.70 -36.70
N SER A 2 -9.79 13.43 -35.60
CA SER A 2 -9.35 13.83 -34.25
C SER A 2 -8.57 12.66 -33.66
N THR A 3 -7.25 12.81 -33.52
CA THR A 3 -6.42 11.87 -32.78
C THR A 3 -6.69 12.10 -31.30
N SER A 4 -7.56 11.28 -30.69
CA SER A 4 -7.63 11.17 -29.24
C SER A 4 -6.28 10.68 -28.75
N GLN A 5 -5.40 11.61 -28.37
CA GLN A 5 -4.26 11.31 -27.52
C GLN A 5 -4.85 10.77 -26.22
N ALA A 6 -4.77 9.46 -26.02
CA ALA A 6 -4.99 8.88 -24.72
C ALA A 6 -3.96 9.53 -23.78
N LEU A 7 -4.43 10.39 -22.88
CA LEU A 7 -3.63 10.90 -21.78
C LEU A 7 -3.07 9.69 -21.04
N TYR A 8 -1.78 9.42 -21.21
CA TYR A 8 -1.09 8.33 -20.52
C TYR A 8 -0.90 8.76 -19.07
N ILE A 9 -1.95 8.62 -18.27
CA ILE A 9 -1.92 8.95 -16.84
C ILE A 9 -1.02 7.91 -16.17
N ALA A 10 0.05 8.40 -15.54
CA ALA A 10 0.95 7.54 -14.79
C ALA A 10 0.17 6.76 -13.70
N PRO A 11 0.47 5.48 -13.49
CA PRO A 11 -0.25 4.67 -12.51
C PRO A 11 -0.07 5.22 -11.09
N ARG A 12 -1.18 5.32 -10.35
CA ARG A 12 -1.22 5.84 -8.96
C ARG A 12 -0.97 4.73 -7.94
N HIS A 13 0.16 4.05 -8.08
CA HIS A 13 0.46 2.86 -7.28
C HIS A 13 1.48 3.14 -6.17
N VAL A 14 1.24 2.56 -5.01
CA VAL A 14 2.21 2.45 -3.92
C VAL A 14 2.84 1.06 -3.98
N TYR A 15 4.16 1.00 -3.96
CA TYR A 15 4.94 -0.24 -4.03
C TYR A 15 5.61 -0.60 -2.70
N ALA A 16 5.90 0.41 -1.88
CA ALA A 16 6.52 0.30 -0.57
C ALA A 16 6.22 1.57 0.25
N GLY A 17 6.49 1.52 1.55
CA GLY A 17 6.21 2.65 2.44
C GLY A 17 6.58 2.41 3.89
N ILE A 18 6.04 3.25 4.76
CA ILE A 18 6.18 3.18 6.21
C ILE A 18 4.78 3.23 6.81
N ILE A 19 4.50 2.31 7.73
CA ILE A 19 3.28 2.31 8.53
C ILE A 19 3.62 2.65 9.98
N SER A 20 2.91 3.62 10.56
CA SER A 20 3.12 4.09 11.93
C SER A 20 1.85 3.89 12.75
N ASN A 21 1.98 3.36 13.96
CA ASN A 21 0.89 3.30 14.91
C ASN A 21 0.81 4.59 15.73
N LYS A 22 -0.25 5.39 15.53
CA LYS A 22 -0.54 6.61 16.30
C LYS A 22 -1.62 6.39 17.37
N THR A 23 -2.09 5.16 17.54
CA THR A 23 -3.01 4.80 18.63
C THR A 23 -2.25 4.64 19.94
N ASN A 24 -2.99 4.57 21.05
CA ASN A 24 -2.40 4.35 22.38
C ASN A 24 -2.20 2.87 22.70
N GLU A 25 -2.50 1.96 21.77
CA GLU A 25 -2.58 0.52 21.99
C GLU A 25 -1.85 -0.26 20.89
N PRO A 26 -1.45 -1.51 21.12
CA PRO A 26 -0.86 -2.33 20.08
C PRO A 26 -1.89 -2.70 19.01
N VAL A 27 -1.47 -2.69 17.75
CA VAL A 27 -2.32 -3.04 16.59
C VAL A 27 -1.68 -4.15 15.76
N LEU A 28 -2.51 -4.96 15.11
CA LEU A 28 -2.08 -5.92 14.09
C LEU A 28 -2.45 -5.37 12.71
N CYS A 29 -1.44 -5.14 11.87
CA CYS A 29 -1.62 -4.64 10.52
C CYS A 29 -1.36 -5.75 9.52
N THR A 30 -2.25 -5.96 8.56
CA THR A 30 -2.04 -6.87 7.44
C THR A 30 -2.04 -6.09 6.14
N ILE A 31 -0.92 -6.13 5.42
CA ILE A 31 -0.70 -5.41 4.17
C ILE A 31 -0.81 -6.40 3.02
N TYR A 32 -1.72 -6.13 2.09
CA TYR A 32 -2.00 -6.96 0.91
C TYR A 32 -1.34 -6.37 -0.34
N TYR A 33 -0.83 -7.26 -1.17
CA TYR A 33 -0.17 -6.94 -2.43
C TYR A 33 -0.91 -7.60 -3.59
N SER A 34 -1.17 -6.80 -4.62
CA SER A 34 -1.74 -7.26 -5.89
C SER A 34 -0.67 -7.34 -6.98
N SER A 35 -0.76 -8.37 -7.81
CA SER A 35 -0.07 -8.46 -9.11
C SER A 35 -1.11 -8.29 -10.22
N LYS A 36 -0.73 -7.63 -11.33
CA LYS A 36 -1.61 -7.53 -12.51
C LYS A 36 -1.58 -8.77 -13.41
N ALA A 37 -0.85 -9.82 -13.01
CA ALA A 37 -0.86 -11.10 -13.72
C ALA A 37 -2.05 -11.95 -13.25
N ASN A 38 -2.77 -12.53 -14.21
CA ASN A 38 -3.93 -13.39 -13.96
C ASN A 38 -3.58 -14.52 -12.97
N ASN A 39 -4.49 -14.78 -12.02
CA ASN A 39 -4.41 -15.75 -10.91
C ASN A 39 -3.81 -15.24 -9.59
N HIS A 40 -4.59 -14.32 -8.98
CA HIS A 40 -4.98 -14.26 -7.57
C HIS A 40 -4.37 -15.29 -6.60
N LEU A 41 -3.28 -14.90 -5.96
CA LEU A 41 -3.20 -14.99 -4.50
C LEU A 41 -2.72 -13.62 -4.04
N ASP A 42 -3.59 -12.89 -3.34
CA ASP A 42 -3.17 -11.67 -2.66
C ASP A 42 -2.11 -12.08 -1.64
N GLU A 43 -0.84 -11.77 -1.92
CA GLU A 43 0.21 -11.97 -0.94
C GLU A 43 -0.02 -10.95 0.16
N SER A 44 0.11 -11.37 1.40
CA SER A 44 0.00 -10.46 2.54
C SER A 44 1.15 -10.64 3.50
N ILE A 45 1.53 -9.55 4.16
CA ILE A 45 2.38 -9.58 5.34
C ILE A 45 1.60 -9.05 6.53
N SER A 46 1.79 -9.65 7.70
CA SER A 46 1.22 -9.13 8.94
C SER A 46 2.34 -8.62 9.85
N VAL A 47 2.14 -7.46 10.43
CA VAL A 47 3.06 -6.82 11.37
C VAL A 47 2.30 -6.35 12.59
N LYS A 48 2.80 -6.71 13.78
CA LYS A 48 2.31 -6.17 15.03
C LYS A 48 3.09 -4.91 15.37
N LEU A 49 2.39 -3.82 15.65
CA LEU A 49 2.98 -2.53 16.03
C LEU A 49 2.54 -2.18 17.44
N ASP A 50 3.50 -1.96 18.34
CA ASP A 50 3.21 -1.38 19.65
C ASP A 50 2.75 0.08 19.51
N SER A 51 2.23 0.66 20.59
CA SER A 51 1.87 2.09 20.64
C SER A 51 3.07 2.96 20.28
N GLY A 52 2.89 3.88 19.32
CA GLY A 52 3.99 4.70 18.77
C GLY A 52 4.97 3.96 17.86
N GLY A 53 4.79 2.65 17.63
CA GLY A 53 5.63 1.82 16.80
C GLY A 53 5.54 2.15 15.30
N ARG A 54 6.55 1.72 14.54
CA ARG A 54 6.57 1.86 13.08
C ARG A 54 7.20 0.64 12.42
N ALA A 55 6.78 0.33 11.21
CA ALA A 55 7.40 -0.69 10.37
C ALA A 55 7.49 -0.24 8.91
N CYS A 56 8.48 -0.80 8.22
CA CYS A 56 8.59 -0.66 6.77
C CYS A 56 7.60 -1.62 6.10
N ILE A 57 6.88 -1.11 5.11
CA ILE A 57 6.17 -1.91 4.11
C ILE A 57 7.18 -2.17 2.99
N PRO A 58 7.73 -3.39 2.86
CA PRO A 58 8.76 -3.71 1.90
C PRO A 58 8.21 -3.74 0.46
N GLU A 59 9.06 -3.42 -0.50
CA GLU A 59 8.77 -3.72 -1.91
C GLU A 59 8.69 -5.23 -2.12
N ARG A 60 7.76 -5.67 -2.96
CA ARG A 60 7.60 -7.07 -3.37
C ARG A 60 7.62 -7.17 -4.88
N GLU A 61 8.15 -8.27 -5.38
CA GLU A 61 8.29 -8.52 -6.81
C GLU A 61 7.55 -9.80 -7.23
N TYR A 62 7.23 -9.91 -8.51
CA TYR A 62 6.71 -11.12 -9.14
C TYR A 62 7.19 -11.24 -10.58
N GLN A 63 7.30 -12.46 -11.08
CA GLN A 63 7.48 -12.71 -12.50
C GLN A 63 6.10 -12.79 -13.19
N PRO A 64 5.86 -12.03 -14.26
CA PRO A 64 4.55 -12.01 -14.92
C PRO A 64 4.20 -13.33 -15.63
N THR A 65 5.21 -14.06 -16.10
CA THR A 65 5.09 -15.43 -16.62
C THR A 65 6.31 -16.25 -16.18
N PRO A 66 6.22 -17.60 -16.15
CA PRO A 66 7.37 -18.45 -15.81
C PRO A 66 8.59 -18.26 -16.72
N GLU A 67 8.38 -17.86 -17.97
CA GLU A 67 9.44 -17.64 -18.97
C GLU A 67 9.99 -16.21 -18.95
N ALA A 68 9.40 -15.32 -18.14
CA ALA A 68 9.82 -13.93 -18.08
C ALA A 68 11.22 -13.81 -17.49
N THR A 69 12.08 -13.07 -18.18
CA THR A 69 13.46 -12.78 -17.74
C THR A 69 13.56 -11.50 -16.90
N PHE A 70 12.41 -10.90 -16.57
CA PHE A 70 12.30 -9.67 -15.80
C PHE A 70 11.27 -9.80 -14.67
N ASN A 71 11.47 -9.02 -13.61
CA ASN A 71 10.54 -8.93 -12.50
C ASN A 71 9.66 -7.68 -12.62
N CYS A 72 8.44 -7.79 -12.14
CA CYS A 72 7.49 -6.71 -11.97
C CYS A 72 7.29 -6.43 -10.48
N ARG A 73 6.99 -5.18 -10.13
CA ARG A 73 6.68 -4.81 -8.74
C ARG A 73 5.21 -5.08 -8.42
N LYS A 74 4.95 -5.63 -7.24
CA LYS A 74 3.59 -5.77 -6.70
C LYS A 74 3.11 -4.46 -6.11
N ILE A 75 1.81 -4.21 -6.21
CA ILE A 75 1.17 -2.97 -5.77
C ILE A 75 0.53 -3.23 -4.41
N VAL A 76 0.80 -2.38 -3.42
CA VAL A 76 0.07 -2.38 -2.16
C VAL A 76 -1.40 -2.09 -2.47
N SER A 77 -2.28 -3.07 -2.26
CA SER A 77 -3.68 -3.00 -2.66
C SER A 77 -4.61 -2.64 -1.51
N ARG A 78 -4.30 -3.12 -0.30
CA ARG A 78 -5.09 -2.92 0.91
C ARG A 78 -4.23 -3.01 2.17
N ILE A 79 -4.61 -2.27 3.20
CA ILE A 79 -4.08 -2.40 4.56
C ILE A 79 -5.26 -2.63 5.49
N ASP A 80 -5.26 -3.75 6.19
CA ASP A 80 -6.23 -4.07 7.24
C ASP A 80 -5.57 -3.86 8.60
N VAL A 81 -6.25 -3.17 9.51
CA VAL A 81 -5.79 -2.96 10.89
C VAL A 81 -6.80 -3.56 11.84
N GLN A 82 -6.29 -4.32 12.81
CA GLN A 82 -7.05 -4.84 13.93
C GLN A 82 -6.50 -4.23 15.23
N ALA A 83 -7.37 -3.52 15.95
CA ALA A 83 -7.10 -2.91 17.25
C ALA A 83 -8.19 -3.39 18.23
N ASN A 84 -7.84 -4.26 19.17
CA ASN A 84 -8.79 -4.95 20.05
C ASN A 84 -9.97 -5.60 19.28
N GLU A 85 -11.20 -5.14 19.54
CA GLU A 85 -12.45 -5.58 18.91
C GLU A 85 -12.82 -4.79 17.65
N GLN A 86 -12.01 -3.80 17.28
CA GLN A 86 -12.23 -2.97 16.10
C GLN A 86 -11.33 -3.41 14.94
N SER A 87 -11.89 -3.39 13.74
CA SER A 87 -11.15 -3.56 12.51
C SER A 87 -11.58 -2.53 11.48
N PHE A 88 -10.60 -2.04 10.73
CA PHE A 88 -10.82 -1.12 9.62
C PHE A 88 -9.76 -1.32 8.55
N SER A 89 -10.11 -0.92 7.33
CA SER A 89 -9.32 -1.18 6.13
C SER A 89 -9.15 0.10 5.32
N LEU A 90 -8.01 0.20 4.65
CA LEU A 90 -7.73 1.22 3.64
C LEU A 90 -7.34 0.52 2.33
N GLU A 91 -8.07 0.79 1.27
CA GLU A 91 -7.87 0.19 -0.06
C GLU A 91 -7.37 1.23 -1.06
N GLN A 92 -6.68 0.76 -2.11
CA GLN A 92 -6.31 1.60 -3.24
C GLN A 92 -7.57 2.07 -4.04
N PRO A 93 -7.55 3.23 -4.71
CA PRO A 93 -6.44 4.19 -4.78
C PRO A 93 -6.27 4.96 -3.48
N PHE A 94 -5.04 5.13 -3.03
CA PHE A 94 -4.76 5.91 -1.83
C PHE A 94 -4.78 7.41 -2.14
N ASP A 95 -5.46 8.18 -1.30
CA ASP A 95 -5.57 9.63 -1.44
C ASP A 95 -4.20 10.29 -1.48
N GLY A 96 -4.03 11.22 -2.44
CA GLY A 96 -2.78 11.96 -2.63
C GLY A 96 -1.72 11.27 -3.51
N VAL A 97 -1.87 9.99 -3.84
CA VAL A 97 -0.93 9.29 -4.73
C VAL A 97 -1.18 9.68 -6.18
N THR A 98 -0.27 10.45 -6.77
CA THR A 98 -0.37 10.93 -8.16
C THR A 98 0.56 10.22 -9.14
N CYS A 99 1.57 9.51 -8.63
CA CYS A 99 2.57 8.78 -9.41
C CYS A 99 3.07 7.55 -8.64
N PRO A 100 3.76 6.60 -9.31
CA PRO A 100 4.43 5.47 -8.68
C PRO A 100 5.34 5.89 -7.52
N VAL A 101 5.20 5.27 -6.35
CA VAL A 101 5.97 5.64 -5.15
C VAL A 101 6.38 4.44 -4.29
N THR A 102 7.54 4.53 -3.65
CA THR A 102 8.13 3.49 -2.77
C THR A 102 8.33 3.96 -1.32
N GLU A 103 8.07 5.21 -1.01
CA GLU A 103 8.28 5.81 0.32
C GLU A 103 6.98 6.43 0.88
N TRP A 104 5.83 5.81 0.59
CA TRP A 104 4.55 6.32 1.05
C TRP A 104 4.37 6.16 2.57
N LYS A 105 3.62 7.05 3.21
CA LYS A 105 3.39 6.99 4.67
C LYS A 105 1.94 6.65 4.98
N PHE A 106 1.74 5.74 5.92
CA PHE A 106 0.45 5.37 6.46
C PHE A 106 0.46 5.55 7.98
N ASP A 107 -0.43 6.38 8.51
CA ASP A 107 -0.57 6.57 9.95
C ASP A 107 -1.88 5.95 10.43
N ILE A 108 -1.80 5.09 11.44
CA ILE A 108 -2.94 4.39 12.02
C ILE A 108 -3.47 5.21 13.20
N HIS A 109 -4.72 5.64 13.10
CA HIS A 109 -5.47 6.29 14.16
C HIS A 109 -6.55 5.33 14.70
N ASN A 110 -7.16 5.65 15.84
CA ASN A 110 -8.13 4.75 16.50
C ASN A 110 -9.29 4.33 15.60
N GLU A 111 -9.67 5.17 14.63
CA GLU A 111 -10.86 4.98 13.80
C GLU A 111 -10.56 4.80 12.31
N HIS A 112 -9.33 5.08 11.86
CA HIS A 112 -8.99 5.08 10.43
C HIS A 112 -7.48 4.99 10.16
N ILE A 113 -7.10 4.74 8.91
CA ILE A 113 -5.73 4.81 8.40
C ILE A 113 -5.61 6.05 7.52
N ALA A 114 -4.71 6.96 7.86
CA ALA A 114 -4.42 8.14 7.05
C ALA A 114 -3.33 7.82 6.01
N SER A 115 -3.64 8.07 4.73
CA SER A 115 -2.67 8.04 3.62
C SER A 115 -1.98 9.40 3.52
N ILE A 116 -0.68 9.45 3.78
CA ILE A 116 0.08 10.71 3.88
C ILE A 116 1.09 10.80 2.73
N ASN A 117 0.95 11.86 1.93
CA ASN A 117 1.96 12.20 0.94
C ASN A 117 3.22 12.74 1.64
N PRO A 118 4.37 12.05 1.58
CA PRO A 118 5.59 12.51 2.25
C PRO A 118 6.13 13.83 1.67
N ASN A 119 5.72 14.20 0.45
CA ASN A 119 6.22 15.37 -0.27
C ASN A 119 5.38 16.63 -0.03
N VAL A 120 4.25 16.52 0.66
CA VAL A 120 3.44 17.68 1.06
C VAL A 120 3.77 17.98 2.52
N GLN A 121 4.55 19.03 2.76
CA GLN A 121 4.72 19.58 4.11
C GLN A 121 3.38 20.21 4.55
N ALA A 122 2.94 19.86 5.75
CA ALA A 122 1.82 20.51 6.43
C ALA A 122 2.18 21.95 6.83
#